data_AF-A0A6J6K2B6-F1
#
_entry.id   AF-A0A6J6K2B6-F1
#
_cell.length_a   1.000
_cell.length_b   1.000
_cell.length_c   1.000
_cell.angle_alpha   90.00
_cell.angle_beta   90.00
_cell.angle_gamma   90.00
#
_symmetry.space_group_name_H-M   'P 1'
#
loop_
_entity.id
_entity.type
_entity.pdbx_description
1 polymer ?
#
loop_
_entity_poly.entity_id
_entity_poly.type
_entity_poly.pdbx_seq_one_letter_code
_entity_poly.pdbx_strand_id
1 'polypeptide(L)' 'MVSNPTIPISPDISAGPSTPGCDPRPAGTYQVARGDSLYIIRRKFCVSLGALLSANGWQSSDVLISPGQNINIPASGL' A
#
# COMPACT_ATOMS: atom_id res chain seq x y z
N MET A 1 -23.47 -24.97 -29.90
CA MET A 1 -22.10 -25.17 -29.39
C MET A 1 -21.60 -23.79 -28.96
N VAL A 2 -21.85 -23.40 -27.71
CA VAL A 2 -21.43 -22.07 -27.19
C VAL A 2 -19.92 -22.15 -26.93
N SER A 3 -19.13 -21.41 -27.71
CA SER A 3 -17.71 -21.20 -27.44
C SER A 3 -17.58 -20.19 -26.31
N ASN A 4 -17.16 -20.66 -25.15
CA ASN A 4 -16.73 -19.81 -24.04
C ASN A 4 -15.35 -19.22 -24.39
N PRO A 5 -15.15 -17.89 -24.39
CA PRO A 5 -13.84 -17.31 -24.62
C PRO A 5 -12.95 -17.52 -23.39
N THR A 6 -11.75 -18.05 -23.64
CA THR A 6 -10.65 -18.20 -22.69
C THR A 6 -10.38 -16.88 -21.96
N ILE A 7 -10.56 -16.90 -20.64
CA ILE A 7 -10.08 -15.84 -19.76
C ILE A 7 -8.55 -15.90 -19.81
N PRO A 8 -7.83 -14.81 -20.14
CA PRO A 8 -6.39 -14.78 -19.98
C PRO A 8 -6.07 -14.86 -18.49
N ILE A 9 -5.40 -15.93 -18.10
CA ILE A 9 -4.73 -16.07 -16.81
C ILE A 9 -3.71 -14.93 -16.68
N SER A 10 -4.11 -13.84 -16.02
CA SER A 10 -3.14 -12.89 -15.45
C SER A 10 -2.24 -13.63 -14.47
N PRO A 11 -0.94 -13.31 -14.42
CA PRO A 11 0.04 -14.09 -13.70
C PRO A 11 -0.35 -14.19 -12.23
N ASP A 12 -0.46 -15.43 -11.77
CA ASP A 12 -0.13 -15.90 -10.43
C ASP A 12 0.76 -14.88 -9.68
N ILE A 13 0.14 -14.07 -8.82
CA ILE A 13 0.88 -13.43 -7.73
C ILE A 13 0.94 -14.51 -6.66
N SER A 14 2.06 -15.24 -6.68
CA SER A 14 2.53 -16.14 -5.63
C SER A 14 2.13 -15.59 -4.26
N ALA A 15 1.08 -16.16 -3.70
CA ALA A 15 0.58 -15.82 -2.38
C ALA A 15 1.57 -16.37 -1.33
N GLY A 16 2.52 -15.53 -0.92
CA GLY A 16 3.25 -15.72 0.34
C GLY A 16 2.27 -15.77 1.52
N PRO A 17 2.68 -16.34 2.67
CA PRO A 17 1.76 -16.65 3.78
C PRO A 17 1.10 -15.36 4.25
N SER A 18 -0.17 -15.19 3.86
CA SER A 18 -1.01 -14.09 4.27
C SER A 18 -1.17 -14.19 5.78
N THR A 19 -0.38 -13.39 6.49
CA THR A 19 -0.41 -13.34 7.95
C THR A 19 -1.79 -12.79 8.33
N PRO A 20 -2.60 -13.50 9.13
CA PRO A 20 -3.92 -13.03 9.51
C PRO A 20 -3.78 -11.73 10.32
N GLY A 21 -4.21 -10.61 9.77
CA GLY A 21 -4.20 -9.33 10.49
C GLY A 21 -4.09 -8.07 9.63
N CYS A 22 -3.76 -8.21 8.34
CA CYS A 22 -3.61 -7.08 7.44
C CYS A 22 -3.90 -7.51 6.00
N ASP A 23 -5.12 -7.27 5.53
CA ASP A 23 -5.48 -7.49 4.13
C ASP A 23 -4.68 -6.50 3.24
N PRO A 24 -4.07 -6.95 2.13
CA PRO A 24 -3.32 -6.06 1.24
C PRO A 24 -4.21 -4.95 0.73
N ARG A 25 -3.98 -3.72 1.22
CA ARG A 25 -4.73 -2.56 0.75
C ARG A 25 -4.15 -2.08 -0.56
N PRO A 26 -5.00 -1.64 -1.50
CA PRO A 26 -4.54 -1.13 -2.78
C PRO A 26 -3.55 0.03 -2.58
N ALA A 27 -2.43 -0.05 -3.28
CA ALA A 27 -1.47 1.02 -3.41
C ALA A 27 -2.12 2.25 -4.08
N GLY A 28 -1.63 3.44 -3.76
CA GLY A 28 -2.07 4.64 -4.46
C GLY A 28 -1.72 5.93 -3.74
N THR A 29 -2.21 7.04 -4.27
CA THR A 29 -2.04 8.35 -3.66
C THR A 29 -3.02 8.53 -2.51
N TYR A 30 -2.52 8.81 -1.32
CA TYR A 30 -3.31 9.16 -0.14
C TYR A 30 -3.13 10.63 0.19
N GLN A 31 -4.22 11.34 0.43
CA GLN A 31 -4.19 12.67 1.00
C GLN A 31 -4.22 12.57 2.52
N VAL A 32 -3.18 13.05 3.17
CA VAL A 32 -3.03 13.06 4.63
C VAL A 32 -4.19 13.83 5.25
N ALA A 33 -4.94 13.20 6.16
CA ALA A 33 -6.04 13.87 6.86
C ALA A 33 -5.53 14.61 8.10
N ARG A 34 -6.36 15.52 8.65
CA ARG A 34 -6.02 16.21 9.90
C ARG A 34 -5.92 15.19 11.04
N GLY A 35 -4.76 15.15 11.69
CA GLY A 35 -4.46 14.20 12.76
C GLY A 35 -3.86 12.88 12.30
N ASP A 36 -3.68 12.68 10.97
CA ASP A 36 -2.86 11.58 10.49
C ASP A 36 -1.39 11.79 10.86
N SER A 37 -0.72 10.68 11.12
CA SER A 37 0.73 10.61 11.33
C SER A 37 1.27 9.46 10.50
N LEU A 38 2.55 9.48 10.16
CA LEU A 38 3.21 8.36 9.46
C LEU A 38 2.93 7.01 10.14
N TYR A 39 2.89 7.01 11.47
CA TYR A 39 2.50 5.85 12.29
C TYR A 39 1.08 5.34 12.01
N ILE A 40 0.09 6.25 11.97
CA ILE A 40 -1.32 5.89 11.78
C ILE A 40 -1.53 5.40 10.35
N ILE A 41 -0.97 6.12 9.37
CA ILE A 41 -1.06 5.80 7.96
C ILE A 41 -0.47 4.42 7.68
N ARG A 42 0.75 4.13 8.14
CA ARG A 42 1.37 2.83 7.88
C ARG A 42 0.56 1.65 8.43
N ARG A 43 -0.06 1.83 9.60
CA ARG A 43 -0.92 0.80 10.21
C ARG A 43 -2.26 0.68 9.48
N LYS A 44 -2.82 1.81 9.03
CA LYS A 44 -4.06 1.86 8.25
C LYS A 44 -3.92 1.17 6.90
N PHE A 45 -2.73 1.23 6.28
CA PHE A 45 -2.45 0.62 4.98
C PHE A 45 -1.64 -0.68 5.07
N CYS A 46 -1.32 -1.13 6.29
CA CYS A 46 -0.51 -2.32 6.52
C CYS A 46 0.79 -2.33 5.70
N VAL A 47 1.45 -1.18 5.63
CA VAL A 47 2.72 -1.01 4.93
C VAL A 47 3.86 -0.85 5.93
N SER A 48 5.03 -1.35 5.57
CA SER A 48 6.25 -1.14 6.35
C SER A 48 6.71 0.31 6.23
N LEU A 49 7.33 0.83 7.30
CA LEU A 49 7.90 2.19 7.30
C LEU A 49 8.91 2.36 6.16
N GLY A 50 9.81 1.39 5.97
CA GLY A 50 10.79 1.41 4.87
C GLY A 50 10.14 1.50 3.50
N ALA A 51 9.10 0.69 3.24
CA ALA A 51 8.38 0.73 1.97
C ALA A 51 7.71 2.10 1.74
N LEU A 52 7.08 2.67 2.77
CA LEU A 52 6.45 3.98 2.69
C LEU A 52 7.50 5.09 2.43
N LEU A 53 8.65 5.02 3.09
CA LEU A 53 9.76 5.95 2.88
C LEU A 53 10.30 5.86 1.44
N SER A 54 10.61 4.65 0.97
CA SER A 54 11.11 4.41 -0.39
C SER A 54 10.11 4.85 -1.46
N ALA A 55 8.81 4.62 -1.25
CA ALA A 55 7.76 5.02 -2.17
C ALA A 55 7.61 6.55 -2.32
N ASN A 56 8.12 7.33 -1.36
CA ASN A 56 8.07 8.79 -1.34
C ASN A 56 9.46 9.44 -1.42
N GLY A 57 10.53 8.66 -1.59
CA GLY A 57 11.92 9.17 -1.61
C GLY A 57 12.41 9.73 -0.27
N TRP A 58 11.78 9.36 0.84
CA TRP A 58 12.12 9.85 2.18
C TRP A 58 13.27 9.05 2.79
N GLN A 59 14.18 9.75 3.45
CA GLN A 59 15.36 9.14 4.07
C GLN A 59 15.09 8.60 5.49
N SER A 60 14.13 9.21 6.20
CA SER A 60 13.89 8.96 7.63
C SER A 60 12.42 9.11 8.00
N SER A 61 12.00 8.49 9.10
CA SER A 61 10.66 8.70 9.69
C SER A 61 10.43 10.10 10.28
N ASP A 62 11.48 10.93 10.36
CA ASP A 62 11.41 12.33 10.80
C ASP A 62 10.75 13.27 9.77
N VAL A 63 10.28 12.73 8.64
CA VAL A 63 9.53 13.52 7.68
C VAL A 63 8.23 14.03 8.31
N LEU A 64 8.12 15.35 8.41
CA LEU A 64 6.87 16.00 8.77
C LEU A 64 5.90 15.90 7.60
N ILE A 65 4.78 15.23 7.85
CA ILE A 65 3.63 15.23 6.94
C ILE A 65 2.59 16.24 7.43
N SER A 66 1.98 16.97 6.50
CA SER A 66 0.94 17.96 6.80
C SER A 66 -0.43 17.51 6.26
N PRO A 67 -1.54 17.87 6.92
CA PRO A 67 -2.86 17.60 6.38
C PRO A 67 -3.05 18.27 5.01
N GLY A 68 -3.65 17.55 4.07
CA GLY A 68 -3.78 17.96 2.67
C GLY A 68 -2.62 17.53 1.77
N GLN A 69 -1.53 17.00 2.32
CA GLN A 69 -0.40 16.51 1.55
C GLN A 69 -0.72 15.19 0.86
N ASN A 70 -0.40 15.10 -0.42
CA ASN A 70 -0.50 13.87 -1.20
C ASN A 70 0.78 13.05 -1.01
N ILE A 71 0.63 11.80 -0.57
CA ILE A 71 1.73 10.86 -0.37
C ILE A 71 1.44 9.57 -1.14
N ASN A 72 2.48 8.90 -1.60
CA ASN A 72 2.37 7.64 -2.30
C ASN A 72 2.39 6.48 -1.28
N ILE A 73 1.30 5.73 -1.22
CA ILE A 73 1.20 4.53 -0.40
C ILE A 73 1.58 3.34 -1.27
N PRO A 74 2.67 2.61 -0.97
CA PRO A 74 3.02 1.41 -1.69
C PRO A 74 1.99 0.31 -1.44
N ALA A 75 1.90 -0.67 -2.34
CA ALA A 75 1.15 -1.89 -2.06
C ALA A 75 1.73 -2.54 -0.80
N SER A 76 0.87 -3.12 0.03
CA SER A 76 1.31 -4.01 1.11
C SER A 76 2.01 -5.22 0.46
N GLY A 77 3.32 -5.12 0.26
CA GLY A 77 4.15 -6.24 -0.16
C GLY A 77 4.45 -7.08 1.07
N LEU A 78 3.65 -8.13 1.28
CA LEU A 78 4.16 -9.33 1.93
C LEU A 78 5.04 -10.08 0.93
#